data_AF-F6DB17-F1
#
_entry.id   AF-F6DB17-F1
#
_cell.length_a   1.000
_cell.length_b   1.000
_cell.length_c   1.000
_cell.angle_alpha   90.00
_cell.angle_beta   90.00
_cell.angle_gamma   90.00
#
_symmetry.space_group_name_H-M   'P 1'
#
loop_
_entity.id
_entity.type
_entity.pdbx_description
1 polymer ?
#
loop_
_entity_poly.entity_id
_entity_poly.type
_entity_poly.pdbx_seq_one_letter_code
_entity_poly.pdbx_strand_id
1 'polypeptide(L)' 'MATMNISLPDKMKDWVEESVQTGLYANASDYVRDLIRQDHQKMAALRQALIEGEKSGFACEFDIEAFINTKKQAAQ' A
#
# COMPACT_ATOMS: atom_id res chain seq x y z
N MET A 1 -16.91 -19.29 -8.00
CA MET A 1 -15.94 -18.81 -6.99
C MET A 1 -15.13 -20.00 -6.52
N ALA A 2 -13.82 -19.85 -6.34
CA ALA A 2 -13.03 -20.84 -5.63
C ALA A 2 -13.25 -20.65 -4.12
N THR A 3 -13.43 -21.74 -3.38
CA THR A 3 -13.57 -21.71 -1.91
C THR A 3 -12.19 -21.91 -1.28
N MET A 4 -11.84 -21.05 -0.32
CA MET A 4 -10.60 -21.15 0.44
C MET A 4 -10.93 -21.13 1.93
N ASN A 5 -10.57 -22.20 2.64
CA ASN A 5 -10.74 -22.29 4.09
C ASN A 5 -9.48 -21.75 4.77
N ILE A 6 -9.65 -20.88 5.75
CA ILE A 6 -8.55 -20.22 6.47
C ILE A 6 -8.84 -20.36 7.96
N SER A 7 -7.86 -20.85 8.72
CA SER A 7 -7.90 -20.82 10.18
C SER A 7 -7.23 -19.53 10.67
N LEU A 8 -7.93 -18.79 11.52
CA LEU A 8 -7.44 -17.56 12.12
C LEU A 8 -7.38 -17.75 13.65
N PRO A 9 -6.38 -17.15 14.33
CA PRO A 9 -6.41 -17.01 15.78
C PRO A 9 -7.65 -16.24 16.23
N ASP A 10 -8.16 -16.53 17.44
CA ASP A 10 -9.40 -15.96 17.96
C ASP A 10 -9.43 -14.43 17.89
N LYS A 11 -8.34 -13.77 18.31
CA LYS A 11 -8.22 -12.31 18.25
C LYS A 11 -8.39 -11.74 16.83
N MET A 12 -7.91 -12.44 15.82
CA MET A 12 -8.07 -12.00 14.42
C MET A 12 -9.49 -12.24 13.93
N LYS A 13 -10.12 -13.35 14.34
CA LYS A 13 -11.52 -13.63 14.04
C LYS A 13 -12.42 -12.53 14.61
N ASP A 14 -12.24 -12.17 15.88
CA ASP A 14 -13.03 -11.12 16.54
C ASP A 14 -12.93 -9.79 15.79
N TRP A 15 -11.72 -9.43 15.35
CA TRP A 15 -11.50 -8.23 14.52
C TRP A 15 -12.27 -8.27 13.20
N VAL A 16 -12.26 -9.41 12.50
CA VAL A 16 -13.01 -9.56 11.25
C VAL A 16 -14.51 -9.45 11.50
N GLU A 17 -15.01 -10.04 12.59
CA GLU A 17 -16.42 -9.95 12.97
C GLU A 17 -16.82 -8.51 13.30
N GLU A 18 -16.02 -7.78 14.08
CA GLU A 18 -16.25 -6.36 14.36
C GLU A 18 -16.25 -5.52 13.06
N SER A 19 -15.31 -5.79 12.16
CA SER A 19 -15.23 -5.12 10.85
C SER A 19 -16.49 -5.34 10.01
N VAL A 20 -17.08 -6.52 10.06
CA VAL A 20 -18.37 -6.83 9.39
C VAL A 20 -19.54 -6.12 10.10
N GLN A 21 -19.53 -6.04 11.43
CA GLN A 21 -20.56 -5.36 12.21
C GLN A 21 -20.63 -3.85 11.94
N THR A 22 -19.54 -3.23 11.49
CA THR A 22 -19.56 -1.82 11.04
C THR A 22 -20.46 -1.59 9.82
N GLY A 23 -20.86 -2.65 9.11
CA GLY A 23 -21.66 -2.59 7.89
C GLY A 23 -20.85 -2.30 6.63
N LEU A 24 -19.53 -2.10 6.75
CA LEU A 24 -18.63 -1.87 5.62
C LEU A 24 -18.45 -3.13 4.75
N TYR A 25 -18.55 -4.31 5.36
CA TYR A 25 -18.37 -5.60 4.69
C TYR A 25 -19.58 -6.51 4.94
N ALA A 26 -20.02 -7.23 3.90
CA ALA A 26 -21.19 -8.11 4.03
C ALA A 26 -20.89 -9.41 4.80
N ASN A 27 -19.64 -9.87 4.82
CA ASN A 27 -19.18 -11.04 5.55
C ASN A 27 -17.64 -11.09 5.62
N ALA A 28 -17.11 -12.04 6.39
CA ALA A 28 -15.67 -12.25 6.55
C ALA A 28 -14.94 -12.50 5.21
N SER A 29 -15.54 -13.25 4.28
CA SER A 29 -14.93 -13.51 2.97
C SER A 29 -14.82 -12.24 2.12
N ASP A 30 -15.72 -11.28 2.32
CA ASP A 30 -15.67 -9.98 1.64
C ASP A 30 -14.54 -9.11 2.18
N TYR A 31 -14.41 -9.06 3.51
CA TYR A 31 -13.28 -8.42 4.18
C TYR A 31 -11.94 -8.98 3.69
N VAL A 32 -11.78 -10.31 3.66
CA VAL A 32 -10.55 -10.95 3.21
C VAL A 32 -10.26 -10.67 1.73
N ARG A 33 -11.26 -10.68 0.85
CA ARG A 33 -11.07 -10.31 -0.57
C ARG A 33 -10.59 -8.87 -0.72
N ASP A 34 -11.12 -7.97 0.08
CA ASP A 34 -10.70 -6.58 0.04
C ASP A 34 -9.27 -6.41 0.53
N LEU A 35 -8.88 -7.08 1.62
CA LEU A 35 -7.49 -7.10 2.09
C LEU A 35 -6.52 -7.60 1.01
N ILE A 36 -6.85 -8.69 0.31
CA ILE A 36 -6.02 -9.23 -0.78
C ILE A 36 -5.88 -8.19 -1.91
N ARG A 37 -6.97 -7.49 -2.26
CA ARG A 37 -6.94 -6.44 -3.29
C ARG A 37 -6.05 -5.28 -2.87
N GLN A 38 -6.20 -4.81 -1.63
CA GLN A 38 -5.39 -3.72 -1.09
C GLN A 38 -3.91 -4.09 -1.05
N ASP A 39 -3.58 -5.32 -0.65
CA ASP A 39 -2.21 -5.82 -0.63
C ASP A 39 -1.59 -5.81 -2.04
N HIS A 40 -2.33 -6.34 -3.03
CA HIS A 40 -1.88 -6.33 -4.42
C HIS A 40 -1.70 -4.90 -4.96
N GLN A 41 -2.61 -3.97 -4.63
CA GLN A 41 -2.51 -2.58 -5.06
C GLN A 41 -1.30 -1.87 -4.44
N LYS A 42 -1.03 -2.06 -3.15
CA LYS A 42 0.15 -1.50 -2.47
C LYS A 42 1.44 -1.99 -3.13
N MET A 43 1.53 -3.28 -3.41
CA MET A 43 2.70 -3.86 -4.08
C MET A 43 2.83 -3.38 -5.53
N ALA A 44 1.73 -3.24 -6.25
CA ALA A 44 1.75 -2.74 -7.62
C ALA A 44 2.24 -1.28 -7.69
N ALA A 45 1.77 -0.42 -6.79
CA ALA A 45 2.20 0.98 -6.72
C ALA A 45 3.71 1.09 -6.40
N LEU A 46 4.19 0.32 -5.43
CA LEU A 46 5.62 0.28 -5.09
C LEU A 46 6.48 -0.18 -6.27
N ARG A 47 6.09 -1.28 -6.93
CA ARG A 47 6.79 -1.78 -8.11
C ARG A 47 6.82 -0.77 -9.25
N GLN A 48 5.71 -0.08 -9.48
CA GLN A 48 5.63 0.94 -10.52
C GLN A 48 6.58 2.11 -10.25
N ALA A 49 6.63 2.59 -8.99
CA ALA A 49 7.55 3.66 -8.59
C ALA A 49 9.02 3.24 -8.73
N LEU A 50 9.37 1.99 -8.43
CA LEU A 50 10.71 1.45 -8.64
C LEU A 50 11.09 1.41 -10.12
N ILE A 51 10.18 0.93 -10.99
CA ILE A 51 10.41 0.89 -12.44
C ILE A 51 10.58 2.32 -13.00
N GLU A 52 9.80 3.28 -12.52
CA GLU A 52 9.94 4.68 -12.90
C GLU A 52 11.31 5.23 -12.47
N GLY A 53 11.74 4.96 -11.24
CA GLY A 53 13.06 5.31 -10.74
C GLY A 53 14.20 4.70 -11.57
N GLU A 54 14.14 3.41 -11.88
CA GLU A 54 15.12 2.74 -12.73
C GLU A 54 15.19 3.33 -14.15
N LYS A 55 14.05 3.73 -14.71
CA LYS A 55 13.98 4.38 -16.03
C LYS A 55 14.35 5.87 -16.00
N SER A 56 14.44 6.49 -14.82
CA SER A 56 14.76 7.91 -14.67
C SER A 56 16.23 8.24 -14.96
N GLY A 57 17.06 7.21 -15.12
CA GLY A 57 18.49 7.33 -15.39
C GLY A 57 19.34 6.82 -14.25
N PHE A 58 20.66 6.95 -14.38
CA PHE A 58 21.58 6.51 -13.33
C PHE A 58 21.56 7.47 -12.14
N ALA A 59 21.73 6.91 -10.94
CA ALA A 59 21.91 7.71 -9.75
C ALA A 59 23.21 8.53 -9.85
N CYS A 60 23.10 9.84 -9.65
CA CYS A 60 24.22 10.75 -9.57
C CYS A 60 24.45 11.19 -8.11
N GLU A 61 25.62 11.75 -7.82
CA GLU A 61 25.86 12.38 -6.52
C GLU A 61 24.81 13.47 -6.25
N PHE A 62 24.22 13.44 -5.06
CA PHE A 62 23.14 14.34 -4.67
C PHE A 62 23.54 15.18 -3.46
N ASP A 63 23.72 16.48 -3.69
CA ASP A 63 23.95 17.47 -2.64
C ASP A 63 22.61 18.07 -2.17
N ILE A 64 22.24 17.72 -0.94
CA ILE A 64 20.99 18.13 -0.31
C ILE A 64 20.98 19.64 -0.04
N GLU A 65 22.10 20.23 0.38
CA GLU A 65 22.17 21.65 0.75
C GLU A 65 22.05 22.56 -0.48
N ALA A 66 22.75 22.19 -1.56
CA ALA A 66 22.66 22.90 -2.84
C ALA A 66 21.25 22.84 -3.44
N PHE A 67 20.58 21.69 -3.33
CA PHE A 67 19.21 21.51 -3.80
C PHE A 67 18.21 22.40 -3.04
N ILE A 68 18.30 22.44 -1.70
CA ILE A 68 17.41 23.25 -0.86
C ILE A 68 17.58 24.74 -1.17
N ASN A 69 18.82 25.21 -1.30
CA ASN A 69 19.10 26.61 -1.61
C ASN A 69 18.56 27.02 -2.99
N THR A 70 18.69 26.15 -3.99
CA THR A 70 18.13 26.38 -5.33
C THR A 70 16.61 26.50 -5.31
N LYS A 71 15.91 25.63 -4.55
CA LYS A 71 14.45 25.69 -4.43
C LYS A 71 13.95 26.93 -3.67
N LYS A 72 14.69 27.42 -2.69
CA LYS A 72 14.36 28.67 -1.97
C LYS A 72 14.52 29.91 -2.84
N GLN A 73 15.53 29.95 -3.71
CA GLN A 73 15.75 31.06 -4.63
C GLN A 73 14.71 31.13 -5.76
N ALA A 74 14.23 29.98 -6.25
CA ALA A 74 13.19 29.92 -7.28
C ALA A 74 11.78 30.30 -6.80
N ALA A 75 11.60 30.49 -5.48
CA ALA A 75 10.33 30.87 -4.87
C ALA A 75 10.26 32.36 -4.45
N GLN A 76 11.33 33.12 -4.70
CA GLN A 76 11.39 34.58 -4.59
C GLN A 76 11.21 35.23 -5.96
#